data_AF-A0A9W4TG21-F1
#
_entry.id   AF-A0A9W4TG21-F1
#
_cell.length_a   1.000
_cell.length_b   1.000
_cell.length_c   1.000
_cell.angle_alpha   90.00
_cell.angle_beta   90.00
_cell.angle_gamma   90.00
#
_symmetry.space_group_name_H-M   'P 1'
#
loop_
_entity.id
_entity.type
_entity.pdbx_description
1 polymer ?
#
loop_
_entity_poly.entity_id
_entity_poly.type
_entity_poly.pdbx_seq_one_letter_code
_entity_poly.pdbx_strand_id
1 'polypeptide(L)'
;MIKSITVIKPLQSQTLVFDNQSRKVSIDLAQVNLSDCNSFDIKIVFSKPVIQFRSHEYTWQKLKNNFIANEFSPKIVKFQNEKVIQANITSGIWEIDHRDPTVLLWRFNPESASPITIFSGSQNRKTTVQAKQEFSFVESPALLFPEKEAIELSRSIYPFSAVACFTDHCDFDTAENLTIQRTFFKENQIKITKGFFLNHFSKRANNASFQNQKEELLEWSKDGHELCYHSLSQSIKSNAESFHDFKYFVPPSSNLKVWIDHGYQPYNLSLFKKNDINEGEFGTILKNKNIDVLWNYIDSGTATNGVINQFNPQHFTLSVFLKGIKDFGLIKKMQLMIKNSIFHYYNDEDNIQKYRNTVTNFKKIVFQRKWESIFLLMKDSLKLGASVFSVFLFWNTNKFRPYRLAKYSPILFKHNFEDKEFYIFQTLEMLDFKKSLSEENIKTLINEKGVFIAHTYFSVPMEYHSGKLFSSPTKIDEKVAERFQFLSEKIKNKEVWNPTLSELIAYWKGFEKIVFDIDIDGNLFEKSATGLEMRKVI
;
A
#
# COMPACT_ATOMS: atom_id res chain seq x y z
N MET A 1 27.31 -8.67 -22.78
CA MET A 1 26.87 -7.33 -22.26
C MET A 1 26.94 -7.25 -20.75
N ILE A 2 26.57 -8.34 -20.07
CA ILE A 2 26.75 -8.52 -18.63
C ILE A 2 28.23 -8.87 -18.36
N LYS A 3 28.80 -8.28 -17.31
CA LYS A 3 30.15 -8.55 -16.77
C LYS A 3 30.11 -9.57 -15.64
N SER A 4 29.15 -9.46 -14.73
CA SER A 4 28.99 -10.38 -13.61
C SER A 4 27.55 -10.43 -13.11
N ILE A 5 27.17 -11.58 -12.55
CA ILE A 5 25.93 -11.77 -11.80
C ILE A 5 26.32 -12.32 -10.43
N THR A 6 25.91 -11.65 -9.36
CA THR A 6 26.22 -12.03 -7.98
C THR A 6 24.96 -12.05 -7.15
N VAL A 7 24.68 -13.17 -6.49
CA VAL A 7 23.62 -13.25 -5.49
C VAL A 7 24.19 -12.79 -4.15
N ILE A 8 23.48 -11.91 -3.46
CA ILE A 8 23.86 -11.30 -2.19
C ILE A 8 22.78 -11.62 -1.17
N LYS A 9 23.15 -12.37 -0.13
CA LYS A 9 22.35 -12.63 1.08
C LYS A 9 22.97 -11.85 2.26
N PRO A 10 22.29 -11.74 3.41
CA PRO A 10 22.78 -10.96 4.54
C PRO A 10 24.20 -11.32 5.03
N LEU A 11 24.61 -12.59 4.90
CA LEU A 11 25.90 -13.09 5.41
C LEU A 11 26.81 -13.70 4.33
N GLN A 12 26.37 -13.76 3.06
CA GLN A 12 27.14 -14.41 1.99
C GLN A 12 26.87 -13.76 0.63
N SER A 13 27.86 -13.87 -0.25
CA SER A 13 27.70 -13.55 -1.66
C SER A 13 28.27 -14.66 -2.54
N GLN A 14 27.63 -14.90 -3.68
CA GLN A 14 28.01 -15.94 -4.62
C GLN A 14 27.92 -15.39 -6.04
N THR A 15 29.04 -15.41 -6.77
CA THR A 15 29.06 -15.09 -8.19
C THR A 15 28.59 -16.30 -8.99
N LEU A 16 27.63 -16.09 -9.88
CA LEU A 16 27.05 -17.13 -10.72
C LEU A 16 27.72 -17.14 -12.09
N VAL A 17 27.87 -18.33 -12.66
CA VAL A 17 28.22 -18.52 -14.06
C VAL A 17 26.96 -18.33 -14.90
N PHE A 18 27.08 -17.69 -16.05
CA PHE A 18 25.97 -17.45 -16.97
C PHE A 18 26.48 -17.51 -18.41
N ASP A 19 25.60 -17.90 -19.33
CA ASP A 19 25.88 -17.80 -20.76
C ASP A 19 25.60 -16.38 -21.26
N ASN A 20 26.55 -15.79 -21.98
CA ASN A 20 26.46 -14.42 -22.51
C ASN A 20 26.16 -14.41 -24.02
N GLN A 21 25.97 -15.58 -24.65
CA GLN A 21 25.76 -15.72 -26.11
C GLN A 21 24.29 -15.85 -26.50
N SER A 22 23.38 -16.09 -25.56
CA SER A 22 21.94 -16.22 -25.80
C SER A 22 21.21 -14.86 -25.74
N ARG A 23 20.04 -14.78 -26.39
CA ARG A 23 19.11 -13.65 -26.25
C ARG A 23 18.37 -13.64 -24.90
N LYS A 24 18.58 -14.67 -24.07
CA LYS A 24 18.01 -14.86 -22.74
C LYS A 24 19.09 -15.35 -21.79
N VAL A 25 19.44 -14.51 -20.81
CA VAL A 25 20.40 -14.87 -19.77
C VAL A 25 19.62 -15.28 -18.53
N SER A 26 19.44 -16.59 -18.35
CA SER A 26 18.79 -17.18 -17.18
C SER A 26 19.73 -17.16 -15.97
N ILE A 27 19.20 -16.79 -14.80
CA ILE A 27 19.94 -16.74 -13.55
C ILE A 27 19.57 -17.98 -12.74
N ASP A 28 20.46 -18.97 -12.75
CA ASP A 28 20.24 -20.22 -12.03
C ASP A 28 20.42 -20.02 -10.52
N LEU A 29 19.32 -20.21 -9.79
CA LEU A 29 19.27 -20.13 -8.33
C LEU A 29 19.24 -21.50 -7.66
N ALA A 30 19.31 -22.61 -8.40
CA ALA A 30 19.19 -23.97 -7.85
C ALA A 30 20.28 -24.31 -6.82
N GLN A 31 21.47 -23.72 -6.97
CA GLN A 31 22.60 -23.89 -6.05
C GLN A 31 22.61 -22.87 -4.90
N VAL A 32 21.64 -21.96 -4.87
CA VAL A 32 21.52 -20.95 -3.82
C VAL A 32 20.44 -21.39 -2.84
N ASN A 33 20.85 -21.74 -1.61
CA ASN A 33 19.86 -21.95 -0.56
C ASN A 33 19.19 -20.62 -0.20
N LEU A 34 17.92 -20.45 -0.58
CA LEU A 34 17.12 -19.26 -0.25
C LEU A 34 16.22 -19.46 0.97
N SER A 35 16.08 -20.69 1.48
CA SER A 35 15.18 -21.00 2.61
C SER A 35 15.70 -20.47 3.95
N ASP A 36 16.97 -20.06 4.01
CA ASP A 36 17.63 -19.53 5.21
C ASP A 36 17.55 -17.99 5.33
N CYS A 37 16.90 -17.33 4.38
CA CYS A 37 16.84 -15.87 4.33
C CYS A 37 15.43 -15.36 3.99
N ASN A 38 15.11 -14.19 4.52
CA ASN A 38 13.85 -13.50 4.22
C ASN A 38 14.02 -12.38 3.17
N SER A 39 15.25 -12.15 2.72
CA SER A 39 15.60 -11.13 1.72
C SER A 39 16.91 -11.49 1.04
N PHE A 40 17.03 -11.23 -0.26
CA PHE A 40 18.28 -11.32 -1.01
C PHE A 40 18.25 -10.40 -2.23
N ASP A 41 19.43 -10.11 -2.79
CA ASP A 41 19.57 -9.31 -4.00
C ASP A 41 20.33 -10.11 -5.08
N ILE A 42 19.97 -9.93 -6.34
CA ILE A 42 20.80 -10.31 -7.49
C ILE A 42 21.43 -9.02 -8.05
N LYS A 43 22.73 -8.89 -7.89
CA LYS A 43 23.52 -7.79 -8.44
C LYS A 43 24.01 -8.15 -9.84
N ILE A 44 23.62 -7.36 -10.83
CA ILE A 44 24.01 -7.52 -12.22
C ILE A 44 24.84 -6.32 -12.64
N VAL A 45 26.08 -6.56 -13.07
CA VAL A 45 27.00 -5.52 -13.53
C VAL A 45 27.09 -5.56 -15.04
N PHE A 46 26.83 -4.45 -15.70
CA PHE A 46 26.89 -4.32 -17.15
C PHE A 46 28.18 -3.67 -17.63
N SER A 47 28.54 -3.91 -18.89
CA SER A 47 29.68 -3.25 -19.52
C SER A 47 29.38 -1.83 -20.02
N LYS A 48 28.10 -1.47 -20.13
CA LYS A 48 27.62 -0.16 -20.58
C LYS A 48 26.62 0.38 -19.55
N PRO A 49 26.51 1.70 -19.38
CA PRO A 49 25.56 2.30 -18.46
C PRO A 49 24.14 2.28 -19.01
N VAL A 50 23.16 2.15 -18.11
CA VAL A 50 21.75 2.42 -18.38
C VAL A 50 21.54 3.93 -18.50
N ILE A 51 20.87 4.36 -19.56
CA ILE A 51 20.59 5.78 -19.84
C ILE A 51 19.12 6.13 -19.66
N GLN A 52 18.22 5.17 -19.90
CA GLN A 52 16.78 5.35 -19.77
C GLN A 52 16.12 4.09 -19.20
N PHE A 53 14.95 4.27 -18.63
CA PHE A 53 14.10 3.19 -18.13
C PHE A 53 12.64 3.49 -18.48
N ARG A 54 11.81 2.44 -18.58
CA ARG A 54 10.36 2.61 -18.64
C ARG A 54 9.82 2.81 -17.23
N SER A 55 9.24 3.98 -16.99
CA SER A 55 8.71 4.36 -15.69
C SER A 55 7.40 3.64 -15.37
N HIS A 56 6.92 3.80 -14.14
CA HIS A 56 5.57 3.39 -13.75
C HIS A 56 4.47 4.14 -14.55
N GLU A 57 4.78 5.23 -15.26
CA GLU A 57 3.84 5.94 -16.13
C GLU A 57 3.81 5.35 -17.55
N TYR A 58 4.61 4.31 -17.81
CA TYR A 58 4.84 3.72 -19.13
C TYR A 58 5.52 4.69 -20.13
N THR A 59 6.39 5.57 -19.63
CA THR A 59 7.16 6.53 -20.44
C THR A 59 8.66 6.28 -20.31
N TRP A 60 9.44 6.54 -21.37
CA TRP A 60 10.90 6.52 -21.29
C TRP A 60 11.37 7.72 -20.47
N GLN A 61 12.01 7.46 -19.33
CA GLN A 61 12.60 8.50 -18.50
C GLN A 61 14.13 8.34 -18.46
N LYS A 62 14.84 9.47 -18.42
CA LYS A 62 16.29 9.49 -18.24
C LYS A 62 16.63 9.17 -16.79
N LEU A 63 17.73 8.45 -16.56
CA LEU A 63 18.24 8.12 -15.24
C LEU A 63 18.87 9.34 -14.53
N LYS A 64 18.04 10.33 -14.18
CA LYS A 64 18.44 11.53 -13.41
C LYS A 64 18.40 11.30 -11.90
N ASN A 65 17.54 10.37 -11.47
CA ASN A 65 17.36 9.93 -10.09
C ASN A 65 17.43 8.40 -10.07
N ASN A 66 17.47 7.81 -8.88
CA ASN A 66 17.40 6.35 -8.75
C ASN A 66 16.15 5.80 -9.44
N PHE A 67 16.34 4.76 -10.24
CA PHE A 67 15.26 4.01 -10.85
C PHE A 67 14.84 2.90 -9.88
N ILE A 68 13.53 2.79 -9.65
CA ILE A 68 12.91 1.72 -8.86
C ILE A 68 11.69 1.23 -9.64
N ALA A 69 11.63 -0.07 -9.94
CA ALA A 69 10.47 -0.73 -10.55
C ALA A 69 10.04 -1.95 -9.72
N ASN A 70 8.89 -1.84 -9.06
CA ASN A 70 8.27 -2.93 -8.29
C ASN A 70 7.57 -3.95 -9.20
N GLU A 71 6.86 -4.94 -8.62
CA GLU A 71 6.21 -6.02 -9.38
C GLU A 71 5.21 -5.53 -10.43
N PHE A 72 4.61 -4.35 -10.23
CA PHE A 72 3.59 -3.81 -11.13
C PHE A 72 4.13 -2.73 -12.08
N SER A 73 5.44 -2.48 -12.06
CA SER A 73 6.10 -1.49 -12.93
C SER A 73 6.90 -2.18 -14.04
N PRO A 74 7.02 -1.57 -15.23
CA PRO A 74 7.85 -2.11 -16.30
C PRO A 74 9.31 -2.30 -15.84
N LYS A 75 9.82 -3.54 -15.95
CA LYS A 75 11.23 -3.87 -15.74
C LYS A 75 11.96 -3.85 -17.09
N ILE A 76 12.04 -2.65 -17.68
CA ILE A 76 12.60 -2.42 -19.00
C ILE A 76 13.59 -1.25 -18.93
N VAL A 77 14.81 -1.47 -19.40
CA VAL A 77 15.88 -0.45 -19.42
C VAL A 77 16.52 -0.34 -20.80
N LYS A 78 17.02 0.85 -21.12
CA LYS A 78 17.77 1.15 -22.34
C LYS A 78 19.18 1.61 -22.00
N PHE A 79 20.16 1.04 -22.70
CA PHE A 79 21.58 1.29 -22.48
C PHE A 79 22.13 2.32 -23.46
N GLN A 80 23.33 2.84 -23.18
CA GLN A 80 24.02 3.83 -24.02
C GLN A 80 24.21 3.40 -25.49
N ASN A 81 24.26 2.09 -25.75
CA ASN A 81 24.35 1.54 -27.11
C ASN A 81 22.97 1.25 -27.72
N GLU A 82 21.91 1.90 -27.21
CA GLU A 82 20.51 1.77 -27.60
C GLU A 82 19.88 0.38 -27.39
N LYS A 83 20.63 -0.60 -26.86
CA LYS A 83 20.09 -1.92 -26.53
C LYS A 83 19.07 -1.83 -25.40
N VAL A 84 17.98 -2.57 -25.55
CA VAL A 84 16.93 -2.74 -24.53
C VAL A 84 17.12 -4.07 -23.81
N ILE A 85 16.85 -4.08 -22.51
CA ILE A 85 16.77 -5.30 -21.69
C ILE A 85 15.45 -5.30 -20.93
N GLN A 86 14.80 -6.46 -20.86
CA GLN A 86 13.57 -6.69 -20.10
C GLN A 86 13.70 -7.91 -19.17
N ALA A 87 13.07 -7.88 -17.99
CA ALA A 87 12.93 -9.06 -17.13
C ALA A 87 11.95 -10.09 -17.73
N ASN A 88 12.23 -11.38 -17.59
CA ASN A 88 11.28 -12.43 -17.97
C ASN A 88 10.07 -12.52 -17.02
N ILE A 89 10.24 -12.20 -15.74
CA ILE A 89 9.19 -12.22 -14.72
C ILE A 89 9.06 -10.85 -14.07
N THR A 90 7.93 -10.60 -13.43
CA THR A 90 7.68 -9.37 -12.67
C THR A 90 8.14 -9.43 -11.22
N SER A 91 8.34 -10.62 -10.64
CA SER A 91 8.69 -10.76 -9.22
C SER A 91 9.95 -9.98 -8.84
N GLY A 92 9.95 -9.39 -7.64
CA GLY A 92 11.06 -8.58 -7.12
C GLY A 92 11.09 -7.16 -7.67
N ILE A 93 12.09 -6.40 -7.23
CA ILE A 93 12.23 -4.97 -7.51
C ILE A 93 13.52 -4.73 -8.27
N TRP A 94 13.47 -4.01 -9.39
CA TRP A 94 14.67 -3.48 -10.04
C TRP A 94 15.04 -2.14 -9.41
N GLU A 95 16.29 -1.97 -8.98
CA GLU A 95 16.83 -0.71 -8.49
C GLU A 95 18.17 -0.39 -9.17
N ILE A 96 18.31 0.83 -9.71
CA ILE A 96 19.55 1.36 -10.28
C ILE A 96 19.83 2.72 -9.62
N ASP A 97 21.00 2.87 -9.01
CA ASP A 97 21.48 4.16 -8.51
C ASP A 97 21.94 5.01 -9.71
N HIS A 98 21.43 6.22 -9.85
CA HIS A 98 21.84 7.13 -10.93
C HIS A 98 23.34 7.47 -10.91
N ARG A 99 24.01 7.30 -9.77
CA ARG A 99 25.46 7.51 -9.61
C ARG A 99 26.29 6.31 -10.05
N ASP A 100 25.68 5.13 -10.15
CA ASP A 100 26.30 3.92 -10.70
C ASP A 100 25.35 3.25 -11.70
N PRO A 101 25.19 3.85 -12.90
CA PRO A 101 24.24 3.39 -13.91
C PRO A 101 24.62 2.04 -14.54
N THR A 102 25.74 1.44 -14.14
CA THR A 102 26.21 0.15 -14.66
C THR A 102 25.75 -1.03 -13.80
N VAL A 103 25.13 -0.77 -12.66
CA VAL A 103 24.71 -1.78 -11.69
C VAL A 103 23.19 -1.80 -11.56
N LEU A 104 22.60 -2.95 -11.86
CA LEU A 104 21.21 -3.26 -11.53
C LEU A 104 21.17 -4.18 -10.31
N LEU A 105 20.39 -3.79 -9.31
CA LEU A 105 20.01 -4.65 -8.20
C LEU A 105 18.60 -5.16 -8.45
N TRP A 106 18.46 -6.48 -8.61
CA TRP A 106 17.16 -7.16 -8.61
C TRP A 106 16.92 -7.69 -7.21
N ARG A 107 16.13 -6.96 -6.44
CA ARG A 107 15.94 -7.14 -5.00
C ARG A 107 14.70 -7.97 -4.71
N PHE A 108 14.80 -8.88 -3.77
CA PHE A 108 13.70 -9.71 -3.29
C PHE A 108 13.50 -9.46 -1.79
N ASN A 109 12.35 -8.85 -1.48
CA ASN A 109 11.97 -8.39 -0.13
C ASN A 109 13.04 -7.52 0.57
N PRO A 110 13.59 -6.44 -0.05
CA PRO A 110 14.50 -5.53 0.64
C PRO A 110 13.77 -4.74 1.73
N GLU A 111 14.52 -4.09 2.62
CA GLU A 111 13.94 -3.35 3.75
C GLU A 111 12.88 -2.34 3.28
N SER A 112 11.69 -2.37 3.90
CA SER A 112 10.51 -1.53 3.55
C SER A 112 9.77 -1.88 2.25
N ALA A 113 10.13 -2.96 1.53
CA ALA A 113 9.39 -3.41 0.33
C ALA A 113 8.14 -4.25 0.64
N SER A 114 8.05 -4.85 1.82
CA SER A 114 6.85 -5.56 2.27
C SER A 114 6.65 -5.34 3.77
N PRO A 115 6.33 -4.10 4.20
CA PRO A 115 6.28 -3.75 5.61
C PRO A 115 5.00 -4.28 6.28
N ILE A 116 5.14 -4.86 7.47
CA ILE A 116 4.01 -5.31 8.31
C ILE A 116 4.08 -4.61 9.66
N THR A 117 2.92 -4.18 10.16
CA THR A 117 2.78 -3.68 11.53
C THR A 117 2.63 -4.83 12.51
N ILE A 118 3.45 -4.84 13.56
CA ILE A 118 3.28 -5.72 14.73
C ILE A 118 3.19 -4.86 16.00
N PHE A 119 2.25 -5.17 16.88
CA PHE A 119 2.07 -4.51 18.17
C PHE A 119 2.62 -5.39 19.28
N SER A 120 3.77 -5.01 19.87
CA SER A 120 4.50 -5.83 20.85
C SER A 120 4.48 -5.25 22.27
N GLY A 121 4.81 -6.07 23.26
CA GLY A 121 4.93 -5.68 24.68
C GLY A 121 3.61 -5.37 25.39
N SER A 122 3.68 -5.08 26.69
CA SER A 122 2.51 -4.75 27.53
C SER A 122 1.83 -3.42 27.17
N GLN A 123 2.54 -2.54 26.44
CA GLN A 123 2.03 -1.24 26.03
C GLN A 123 1.49 -1.20 24.59
N ASN A 124 1.42 -2.35 23.89
CA ASN A 124 1.04 -2.40 22.46
C ASN A 124 1.86 -1.42 21.62
N ARG A 125 3.18 -1.52 21.70
CA ARG A 125 4.10 -0.68 20.94
C ARG A 125 4.08 -1.09 19.47
N LYS A 126 3.79 -0.16 18.55
CA LYS A 126 3.77 -0.43 17.10
C LYS A 126 5.20 -0.62 16.60
N THR A 127 5.47 -1.65 15.80
CA THR A 127 6.77 -1.86 15.15
C THR A 127 6.53 -2.26 13.70
N THR A 128 7.40 -1.79 12.80
CA THR A 128 7.37 -2.23 11.40
C THR A 128 8.44 -3.28 11.19
N VAL A 129 8.03 -4.45 10.76
CA VAL A 129 8.91 -5.56 10.35
C VAL A 129 8.69 -5.86 8.87
N GLN A 130 9.50 -6.75 8.30
CA GLN A 130 9.25 -7.27 6.95
C GLN A 130 8.28 -8.46 7.01
N ALA A 131 7.50 -8.61 5.95
CA ALA A 131 6.72 -9.81 5.70
C ALA A 131 7.64 -11.02 5.61
N LYS A 132 7.23 -12.12 6.23
CA LYS A 132 7.77 -13.45 5.96
C LYS A 132 7.33 -13.89 4.58
N GLN A 133 8.27 -14.14 3.69
CA GLN A 133 8.02 -14.59 2.32
C GLN A 133 8.85 -15.81 2.00
N GLU A 134 8.28 -16.69 1.18
CA GLU A 134 9.01 -17.77 0.55
C GLU A 134 9.33 -17.39 -0.89
N PHE A 135 10.58 -17.66 -1.30
CA PHE A 135 11.02 -17.36 -2.65
C PHE A 135 10.79 -18.57 -3.55
N SER A 136 9.59 -18.63 -4.12
CA SER A 136 9.22 -19.58 -5.17
C SER A 136 8.90 -18.82 -6.45
N PHE A 137 9.69 -19.06 -7.50
CA PHE A 137 9.52 -18.40 -8.79
C PHE A 137 8.82 -19.31 -9.79
N VAL A 138 7.88 -18.76 -10.56
CA VAL A 138 7.21 -19.49 -11.66
C VAL A 138 8.21 -19.90 -12.73
N GLU A 139 9.22 -19.06 -12.97
CA GLU A 139 10.41 -19.38 -13.77
C GLU A 139 11.61 -18.65 -13.16
N SER A 140 12.82 -19.21 -13.27
CA SER A 140 14.04 -18.55 -12.78
C SER A 140 14.16 -17.13 -13.36
N PRO A 141 14.57 -16.13 -12.56
CA PRO A 141 14.80 -14.78 -13.06
C PRO A 141 15.76 -14.79 -14.26
N ALA A 142 15.43 -14.04 -15.30
CA ALA A 142 16.23 -13.96 -16.52
C ALA A 142 16.15 -12.55 -17.13
N LEU A 143 17.22 -12.18 -17.83
CA LEU A 143 17.27 -10.97 -18.65
C LEU A 143 17.08 -11.33 -20.12
N LEU A 144 16.09 -10.69 -20.75
CA LEU A 144 15.75 -10.85 -22.16
C LEU A 144 16.32 -9.67 -22.97
N PHE A 145 16.87 -9.97 -24.14
CA PHE A 145 17.55 -9.01 -25.03
C PHE A 145 16.76 -8.89 -26.35
N PRO A 146 15.62 -8.17 -26.36
CA PRO A 146 14.81 -7.99 -27.56
C PRO A 146 15.56 -7.27 -28.67
N GLU A 147 15.28 -7.64 -29.91
CA GLU A 147 15.84 -6.95 -31.09
C GLU A 147 15.08 -5.66 -31.41
N LYS A 148 13.76 -5.66 -31.20
CA LYS A 148 12.86 -4.56 -31.62
C LYS A 148 12.09 -3.95 -30.46
N GLU A 149 11.27 -4.75 -29.79
CA GLU A 149 10.25 -4.26 -28.87
C GLU A 149 10.28 -5.00 -27.54
N ALA A 150 10.02 -4.25 -26.47
CA ALA A 150 9.71 -4.76 -25.15
C ALA A 150 8.18 -4.94 -24.99
N ILE A 151 7.72 -5.62 -23.93
CA ILE A 151 6.30 -5.81 -23.62
C ILE A 151 5.97 -5.14 -22.28
N GLU A 152 4.93 -4.31 -22.28
CA GLU A 152 4.37 -3.71 -21.07
C GLU A 152 3.05 -4.37 -20.69
N LEU A 153 2.85 -4.58 -19.39
CA LEU A 153 1.61 -5.11 -18.81
C LEU A 153 0.73 -3.96 -18.31
N SER A 154 -0.57 -4.07 -18.52
CA SER A 154 -1.52 -3.15 -17.93
C SER A 154 -1.82 -3.49 -16.48
N ARG A 155 -1.92 -2.46 -15.63
CA ARG A 155 -2.40 -2.57 -14.24
C ARG A 155 -3.93 -2.53 -14.12
N SER A 156 -4.64 -2.44 -15.24
CA SER A 156 -6.08 -2.21 -15.31
C SER A 156 -6.75 -3.00 -16.42
N ILE A 157 -8.01 -3.40 -16.21
CA ILE A 157 -8.85 -4.02 -17.25
C ILE A 157 -9.20 -3.07 -18.40
N TYR A 158 -9.11 -1.75 -18.16
CA TYR A 158 -9.12 -0.77 -19.23
C TYR A 158 -7.65 -0.48 -19.55
N PRO A 159 -7.14 -0.94 -20.72
CA PRO A 159 -5.72 -0.93 -20.98
C PRO A 159 -5.08 0.43 -20.74
N PHE A 160 -4.14 0.45 -19.79
CA PHE A 160 -3.30 1.58 -19.42
C PHE A 160 -4.12 2.78 -18.91
N SER A 161 -5.21 2.49 -18.19
CA SER A 161 -5.97 3.48 -17.42
C SER A 161 -5.47 3.59 -15.97
N ALA A 162 -5.90 4.65 -15.27
CA ALA A 162 -5.68 4.80 -13.83
C ALA A 162 -6.56 3.84 -13.02
N VAL A 163 -6.22 3.60 -11.76
CA VAL A 163 -7.03 2.78 -10.84
C VAL A 163 -7.38 3.55 -9.57
N ALA A 164 -8.67 3.56 -9.23
CA ALA A 164 -9.21 4.15 -8.02
C ALA A 164 -9.93 3.06 -7.21
N CYS A 165 -9.31 2.56 -6.15
CA CYS A 165 -9.89 1.56 -5.27
C CYS A 165 -10.19 2.18 -3.90
N PHE A 166 -11.41 2.01 -3.39
CA PHE A 166 -11.82 2.54 -2.08
C PHE A 166 -12.05 1.42 -1.08
N THR A 167 -11.53 1.59 0.13
CA THR A 167 -11.83 0.75 1.30
C THR A 167 -12.38 1.63 2.41
N ASP A 168 -13.43 1.17 3.09
CA ASP A 168 -14.13 1.94 4.11
C ASP A 168 -13.90 1.41 5.53
N HIS A 169 -13.74 2.35 6.45
CA HIS A 169 -13.60 2.15 7.87
C HIS A 169 -14.94 2.45 8.57
N CYS A 170 -15.74 1.41 8.82
CA CYS A 170 -17.15 1.51 9.22
C CYS A 170 -17.41 1.94 10.68
N ASP A 171 -16.41 2.46 11.37
CA ASP A 171 -16.47 2.84 12.79
C ASP A 171 -17.64 3.75 13.13
N PHE A 172 -18.01 4.62 12.21
CA PHE A 172 -19.00 5.68 12.43
C PHE A 172 -20.30 5.43 11.67
N ASP A 173 -20.48 4.25 11.08
CA ASP A 173 -21.72 3.92 10.41
C ASP A 173 -22.87 3.82 11.41
N THR A 174 -24.00 4.37 11.02
CA THR A 174 -25.32 4.23 11.64
C THR A 174 -26.24 3.60 10.61
N ALA A 175 -27.40 3.09 11.03
CA ALA A 175 -28.38 2.54 10.09
C ALA A 175 -28.77 3.56 9.00
N GLU A 176 -28.94 4.82 9.39
CA GLU A 176 -29.35 5.90 8.48
C GLU A 176 -28.23 6.27 7.48
N ASN A 177 -27.01 6.55 7.97
CA ASN A 177 -25.95 6.99 7.07
C ASN A 177 -25.45 5.86 6.17
N LEU A 178 -25.66 4.61 6.53
CA LEU A 178 -25.35 3.44 5.72
C LEU A 178 -26.18 3.45 4.42
N THR A 179 -27.49 3.70 4.51
CA THR A 179 -28.37 3.80 3.34
C THR A 179 -28.06 5.03 2.48
N ILE A 180 -27.75 6.17 3.11
CA ILE A 180 -27.40 7.40 2.39
C ILE A 180 -26.10 7.21 1.57
N GLN A 181 -25.07 6.62 2.19
CA GLN A 181 -23.81 6.32 1.49
C GLN A 181 -24.03 5.40 0.30
N ARG A 182 -24.77 4.29 0.47
CA ARG A 182 -25.02 3.33 -0.62
C ARG A 182 -25.69 4.02 -1.81
N THR A 183 -26.73 4.79 -1.53
CA THR A 183 -27.49 5.52 -2.56
C THR A 183 -26.57 6.48 -3.31
N PHE A 184 -25.77 7.27 -2.57
CA PHE A 184 -24.80 8.19 -3.16
C PHE A 184 -23.79 7.48 -4.08
N PHE A 185 -23.20 6.37 -3.65
CA PHE A 185 -22.23 5.65 -4.47
C PHE A 185 -22.88 4.97 -5.68
N LYS A 186 -24.09 4.42 -5.53
CA LYS A 186 -24.87 3.84 -6.63
C LYS A 186 -25.18 4.87 -7.71
N GLU A 187 -25.65 6.06 -7.33
CA GLU A 187 -25.93 7.17 -8.25
C GLU A 187 -24.67 7.61 -9.03
N ASN A 188 -23.52 7.58 -8.35
CA ASN A 188 -22.24 7.91 -8.96
C ASN A 188 -21.55 6.71 -9.64
N GLN A 189 -22.14 5.51 -9.64
CA GLN A 189 -21.56 4.28 -10.20
C GLN A 189 -20.15 3.99 -9.67
N ILE A 190 -19.94 4.24 -8.37
CA ILE A 190 -18.65 4.02 -7.71
C ILE A 190 -18.75 2.81 -6.81
N LYS A 191 -17.89 1.82 -7.06
CA LYS A 191 -17.70 0.64 -6.22
C LYS A 191 -16.74 0.94 -5.08
N ILE A 192 -17.02 0.33 -3.95
CA ILE A 192 -16.17 0.40 -2.75
C ILE A 192 -16.10 -0.97 -2.09
N THR A 193 -15.06 -1.17 -1.29
CA THR A 193 -14.94 -2.28 -0.34
C THR A 193 -15.44 -1.80 1.02
N LYS A 194 -16.71 -2.09 1.32
CA LYS A 194 -17.44 -1.62 2.50
C LYS A 194 -17.11 -2.49 3.71
N GLY A 195 -16.50 -1.87 4.72
CA GLY A 195 -16.28 -2.51 6.02
C GLY A 195 -17.59 -2.70 6.79
N PHE A 196 -17.66 -3.76 7.60
CA PHE A 196 -18.70 -3.91 8.61
C PHE A 196 -18.17 -4.66 9.85
N PHE A 197 -18.85 -4.48 10.98
CA PHE A 197 -18.69 -5.34 12.16
C PHE A 197 -19.71 -6.47 12.12
N LEU A 198 -19.29 -7.72 12.36
CA LEU A 198 -20.18 -8.86 12.29
C LEU A 198 -21.27 -8.79 13.39
N ASN A 199 -20.83 -8.61 14.63
CA ASN A 199 -21.65 -8.62 15.84
C ASN A 199 -21.88 -7.21 16.37
N HIS A 200 -23.06 -6.96 16.94
CA HIS A 200 -23.34 -5.71 17.62
C HIS A 200 -22.76 -5.72 19.04
N PHE A 201 -21.56 -5.16 19.19
CA PHE A 201 -20.97 -4.87 20.49
C PHE A 201 -20.18 -3.57 20.42
N SER A 202 -20.77 -2.50 20.96
CA SER A 202 -20.26 -1.14 20.85
C SER A 202 -20.50 -0.33 22.14
N LYS A 203 -19.55 0.56 22.46
CA LYS A 203 -19.73 1.64 23.45
C LYS A 203 -20.53 2.83 22.91
N ARG A 204 -20.85 2.86 21.62
CA ARG A 204 -21.63 3.91 20.96
C ARG A 204 -23.09 3.47 20.89
N ALA A 205 -24.00 4.39 21.19
CA ALA A 205 -25.42 4.12 21.13
C ALA A 205 -25.89 3.78 19.70
N ASN A 206 -25.33 4.46 18.70
CA ASN A 206 -25.67 4.27 17.29
C ASN A 206 -24.45 3.75 16.54
N ASN A 207 -24.42 2.43 16.25
CA ASN A 207 -23.42 1.81 15.40
C ASN A 207 -24.05 0.69 14.54
N ALA A 208 -23.75 0.71 13.25
CA ALA A 208 -24.19 -0.32 12.32
C ALA A 208 -23.35 -1.59 12.43
N SER A 209 -23.99 -2.74 12.25
CA SER A 209 -23.35 -4.06 12.24
C SER A 209 -24.13 -5.01 11.34
N PHE A 210 -23.50 -6.09 10.88
CA PHE A 210 -24.19 -7.10 10.09
C PHE A 210 -25.34 -7.75 10.85
N GLN A 211 -25.16 -8.01 12.14
CA GLN A 211 -26.22 -8.56 13.00
C GLN A 211 -27.53 -7.74 12.94
N ASN A 212 -27.44 -6.41 12.96
CA ASN A 212 -28.62 -5.55 13.05
C ASN A 212 -29.04 -4.92 11.71
N GLN A 213 -28.13 -4.76 10.76
CA GLN A 213 -28.35 -4.11 9.46
C GLN A 213 -28.03 -5.04 8.28
N LYS A 214 -28.27 -6.34 8.45
CA LYS A 214 -28.04 -7.37 7.43
C LYS A 214 -28.65 -7.01 6.08
N GLU A 215 -29.93 -6.63 6.07
CA GLU A 215 -30.68 -6.38 4.82
C GLU A 215 -30.04 -5.26 4.01
N GLU A 216 -29.77 -4.11 4.65
CA GLU A 216 -29.12 -2.98 4.01
C GLU A 216 -27.71 -3.36 3.51
N LEU A 217 -26.89 -4.06 4.30
CA LEU A 217 -25.55 -4.49 3.85
C LEU A 217 -25.61 -5.46 2.65
N LEU A 218 -26.62 -6.32 2.57
CA LEU A 218 -26.81 -7.18 1.40
C LEU A 218 -27.21 -6.38 0.14
N GLU A 219 -27.90 -5.24 0.30
CA GLU A 219 -28.14 -4.32 -0.83
C GLU A 219 -26.84 -3.70 -1.34
N TRP A 220 -25.86 -3.40 -0.48
CA TRP A 220 -24.53 -2.97 -0.93
C TRP A 220 -23.90 -4.00 -1.87
N SER A 221 -23.95 -5.28 -1.53
CA SER A 221 -23.45 -6.34 -2.42
C SER A 221 -24.21 -6.40 -3.75
N LYS A 222 -25.53 -6.24 -3.73
CA LYS A 222 -26.35 -6.22 -4.96
C LYS A 222 -26.02 -5.02 -5.87
N ASP A 223 -25.67 -3.89 -5.28
CA ASP A 223 -25.22 -2.69 -5.99
C ASP A 223 -23.77 -2.80 -6.52
N GLY A 224 -23.11 -3.95 -6.32
CA GLY A 224 -21.79 -4.26 -6.86
C GLY A 224 -20.62 -3.87 -5.95
N HIS A 225 -20.90 -3.51 -4.70
CA HIS A 225 -19.87 -3.28 -3.69
C HIS A 225 -19.34 -4.60 -3.12
N GLU A 226 -18.09 -4.59 -2.65
CA GLU A 226 -17.54 -5.68 -1.85
C GLU A 226 -17.87 -5.41 -0.38
N LEU A 227 -18.31 -6.44 0.35
CA LEU A 227 -18.37 -6.38 1.81
C LEU A 227 -17.07 -6.98 2.37
N CYS A 228 -16.54 -6.40 3.45
CA CYS A 228 -15.35 -6.91 4.13
C CYS A 228 -15.48 -6.80 5.64
N TYR A 229 -14.75 -7.64 6.36
CA TYR A 229 -14.71 -7.56 7.81
C TYR A 229 -13.84 -6.39 8.23
N HIS A 230 -14.33 -5.58 9.14
CA HIS A 230 -13.52 -4.55 9.81
C HIS A 230 -13.04 -4.99 11.20
N SER A 231 -13.75 -5.96 11.77
CA SER A 231 -13.47 -6.80 12.93
C SER A 231 -14.79 -7.53 13.23
N LEU A 232 -14.81 -8.42 14.21
CA LEU A 232 -16.08 -9.07 14.60
C LEU A 232 -16.97 -8.14 15.43
N SER A 233 -16.40 -7.17 16.13
CA SER A 233 -17.14 -6.15 16.88
C SER A 233 -16.37 -4.84 16.92
N GLN A 234 -17.08 -3.74 17.15
CA GLN A 234 -16.46 -2.42 17.27
C GLN A 234 -15.68 -2.26 18.59
N SER A 235 -16.26 -2.70 19.69
CA SER A 235 -15.62 -2.61 21.00
C SER A 235 -14.94 -3.92 21.38
N ILE A 236 -13.94 -3.81 22.26
CA ILE A 236 -13.17 -4.94 22.78
C ILE A 236 -13.99 -5.62 23.88
N LYS A 237 -14.27 -6.91 23.71
CA LYS A 237 -14.85 -7.79 24.73
C LYS A 237 -13.75 -8.31 25.66
N SER A 238 -14.07 -9.19 26.62
CA SER A 238 -13.02 -9.92 27.33
C SER A 238 -12.20 -10.76 26.33
N ASN A 239 -10.91 -11.04 26.63
CA ASN A 239 -10.08 -11.84 25.73
C ASN A 239 -10.74 -13.20 25.41
N ALA A 240 -11.30 -13.88 26.43
CA ALA A 240 -11.98 -15.16 26.25
C ALA A 240 -13.14 -15.07 25.25
N GLU A 241 -14.01 -14.06 25.37
CA GLU A 241 -15.12 -13.84 24.44
C GLU A 241 -14.63 -13.46 23.04
N SER A 242 -13.66 -12.55 22.94
CA SER A 242 -13.10 -12.15 21.65
C SER A 242 -12.49 -13.33 20.88
N PHE A 243 -11.77 -14.23 21.55
CA PHE A 243 -11.22 -15.42 20.90
C PHE A 243 -12.27 -16.48 20.62
N HIS A 244 -13.28 -16.62 21.48
CA HIS A 244 -14.42 -17.48 21.18
C HIS A 244 -15.10 -17.03 19.89
N ASP A 245 -15.43 -15.73 19.79
CA ASP A 245 -15.98 -15.14 18.57
C ASP A 245 -15.08 -15.41 17.37
N PHE A 246 -13.76 -15.18 17.49
CA PHE A 246 -12.81 -15.38 16.40
C PHE A 246 -12.70 -16.83 15.91
N LYS A 247 -12.71 -17.80 16.82
CA LYS A 247 -12.62 -19.22 16.44
C LYS A 247 -13.92 -19.71 15.79
N TYR A 248 -15.06 -19.27 16.30
CA TYR A 248 -16.34 -19.90 16.00
C TYR A 248 -17.28 -19.08 15.12
N PHE A 249 -16.94 -17.84 14.73
CA PHE A 249 -17.83 -17.05 13.87
C PHE A 249 -18.12 -17.77 12.54
N VAL A 250 -19.35 -17.61 12.05
CA VAL A 250 -19.76 -18.14 10.76
C VAL A 250 -19.78 -16.98 9.76
N PRO A 251 -19.04 -17.06 8.64
CA PRO A 251 -19.08 -16.03 7.61
C PRO A 251 -20.51 -15.88 7.10
N PRO A 252 -21.05 -14.65 7.02
CA PRO A 252 -22.41 -14.46 6.51
C PRO A 252 -22.54 -14.72 5.01
N SER A 253 -21.41 -14.80 4.30
CA SER A 253 -21.30 -15.19 2.88
C SER A 253 -19.95 -15.83 2.63
N SER A 254 -19.89 -16.76 1.67
CA SER A 254 -18.65 -17.41 1.23
C SER A 254 -17.72 -16.48 0.46
N ASN A 255 -18.19 -15.33 -0.03
CA ASN A 255 -17.41 -14.45 -0.89
C ASN A 255 -16.57 -13.40 -0.14
N LEU A 256 -16.58 -13.40 1.19
CA LEU A 256 -15.89 -12.41 2.02
C LEU A 256 -14.43 -12.80 2.24
N LYS A 257 -13.52 -12.15 1.51
CA LYS A 257 -12.09 -12.47 1.49
C LYS A 257 -11.21 -11.50 2.27
N VAL A 258 -11.70 -10.27 2.44
CA VAL A 258 -10.94 -9.14 2.96
C VAL A 258 -11.23 -8.96 4.45
N TRP A 259 -10.16 -8.81 5.22
CA TRP A 259 -10.17 -8.47 6.63
C TRP A 259 -9.33 -7.21 6.88
N ILE A 260 -10.02 -6.12 7.23
CA ILE A 260 -9.43 -4.85 7.61
C ILE A 260 -9.17 -4.90 9.11
N ASP A 261 -7.90 -4.85 9.50
CA ASP A 261 -7.46 -4.99 10.88
C ASP A 261 -7.31 -3.62 11.57
N HIS A 262 -7.92 -3.41 12.74
CA HIS A 262 -7.77 -2.16 13.50
C HIS A 262 -6.61 -2.12 14.51
N GLY A 263 -5.81 -3.19 14.61
CA GLY A 263 -4.69 -3.32 15.54
C GLY A 263 -5.03 -3.31 17.03
N TYR A 264 -6.33 -3.34 17.42
CA TYR A 264 -6.74 -3.29 18.83
C TYR A 264 -7.46 -4.55 19.34
N GLN A 265 -8.09 -5.35 18.46
CA GLN A 265 -8.74 -6.57 18.91
C GLN A 265 -7.68 -7.62 19.24
N PRO A 266 -7.86 -8.44 20.28
CA PRO A 266 -6.82 -9.36 20.73
C PRO A 266 -6.49 -10.45 19.70
N TYR A 267 -7.43 -10.79 18.82
CA TYR A 267 -7.24 -11.76 17.72
C TYR A 267 -6.65 -11.16 16.44
N ASN A 268 -6.35 -9.87 16.40
CA ASN A 268 -5.83 -9.24 15.20
C ASN A 268 -4.42 -9.73 14.86
N LEU A 269 -4.03 -9.57 13.59
CA LEU A 269 -2.76 -9.95 12.98
C LEU A 269 -1.55 -9.64 13.88
N SER A 270 -1.64 -8.53 14.57
CA SER A 270 -0.54 -7.96 15.34
C SER A 270 -0.58 -8.26 16.84
N LEU A 271 -1.66 -8.88 17.34
CA LEU A 271 -1.93 -9.10 18.77
C LEU A 271 -2.24 -10.56 19.14
N PHE A 272 -2.61 -11.42 18.19
CA PHE A 272 -3.04 -12.81 18.48
C PHE A 272 -2.01 -13.60 19.29
N LYS A 273 -0.71 -13.35 19.06
CA LYS A 273 0.40 -13.99 19.78
C LYS A 273 0.43 -13.72 21.29
N LYS A 274 -0.27 -12.69 21.77
CA LYS A 274 -0.31 -12.35 23.21
C LYS A 274 -1.22 -13.27 24.03
N ASN A 275 -1.98 -14.14 23.38
CA ASN A 275 -2.99 -14.98 24.01
C ASN A 275 -2.88 -16.43 23.54
N ASP A 276 -1.65 -16.93 23.39
CA ASP A 276 -1.31 -18.33 23.11
C ASP A 276 -1.86 -18.93 21.81
N ILE A 277 -2.37 -18.12 20.87
CA ILE A 277 -2.64 -18.57 19.49
C ILE A 277 -1.33 -18.52 18.70
N ASN A 278 -0.96 -19.66 18.10
CA ASN A 278 0.20 -19.74 17.22
C ASN A 278 -0.13 -19.27 15.79
N GLU A 279 0.91 -19.03 14.98
CA GLU A 279 0.75 -18.52 13.61
C GLU A 279 -0.08 -19.47 12.73
N GLY A 280 0.16 -20.79 12.81
CA GLY A 280 -0.56 -21.79 12.03
C GLY A 280 -2.05 -21.89 12.37
N GLU A 281 -2.42 -21.83 13.65
CA GLU A 281 -3.82 -21.80 14.10
C GLU A 281 -4.52 -20.54 13.58
N PHE A 282 -3.89 -19.36 13.74
CA PHE A 282 -4.43 -18.10 13.24
C PHE A 282 -4.67 -18.14 11.72
N GLY A 283 -3.66 -18.57 10.96
CA GLY A 283 -3.75 -18.71 9.50
C GLY A 283 -4.82 -19.71 9.09
N THR A 284 -4.92 -20.85 9.78
CA THR A 284 -5.92 -21.89 9.51
C THR A 284 -7.34 -21.40 9.76
N ILE A 285 -7.58 -20.69 10.87
CA ILE A 285 -8.89 -20.10 11.16
C ILE A 285 -9.31 -19.19 10.01
N LEU A 286 -8.47 -18.22 9.62
CA LEU A 286 -8.80 -17.28 8.55
C LEU A 286 -9.06 -17.98 7.21
N LYS A 287 -8.19 -18.93 6.81
CA LYS A 287 -8.36 -19.69 5.56
C LYS A 287 -9.63 -20.51 5.55
N ASN A 288 -9.99 -21.16 6.66
CA ASN A 288 -11.24 -21.91 6.78
C ASN A 288 -12.49 -21.01 6.67
N LYS A 289 -12.34 -19.70 6.90
CA LYS A 289 -13.40 -18.69 6.73
C LYS A 289 -13.32 -17.98 5.37
N ASN A 290 -12.51 -18.50 4.45
CA ASN A 290 -12.22 -17.95 3.12
C ASN A 290 -11.60 -16.54 3.13
N ILE A 291 -10.91 -16.16 4.22
CA ILE A 291 -10.20 -14.89 4.33
C ILE A 291 -8.76 -15.12 3.86
N ASP A 292 -8.33 -14.37 2.83
CA ASP A 292 -6.98 -14.46 2.27
C ASP A 292 -6.34 -13.08 1.99
N VAL A 293 -7.03 -11.98 2.29
CA VAL A 293 -6.54 -10.60 2.14
C VAL A 293 -6.63 -9.86 3.47
N LEU A 294 -5.51 -9.33 3.95
CA LEU A 294 -5.41 -8.59 5.21
C LEU A 294 -4.88 -7.17 4.98
N TRP A 295 -5.42 -6.20 5.73
CA TRP A 295 -4.80 -4.88 5.81
C TRP A 295 -3.68 -4.86 6.86
N ASN A 296 -2.53 -4.26 6.54
CA ASN A 296 -1.38 -4.18 7.46
C ASN A 296 -1.35 -2.95 8.38
N TYR A 297 -2.40 -2.11 8.37
CA TYR A 297 -2.45 -0.89 9.17
C TYR A 297 -1.31 0.11 8.86
N ILE A 298 -0.92 0.15 7.59
CA ILE A 298 0.10 1.05 7.06
C ILE A 298 -0.48 1.84 5.90
N ASP A 299 -0.40 3.16 6.02
CA ASP A 299 -0.65 4.09 4.93
C ASP A 299 0.66 4.56 4.31
N SER A 300 0.73 4.67 2.97
CA SER A 300 1.86 5.26 2.25
C SER A 300 2.05 6.75 2.62
N GLY A 301 0.97 7.42 3.03
CA GLY A 301 0.91 8.82 3.43
C GLY A 301 -0.54 9.30 3.56
N THR A 302 -0.73 10.60 3.77
CA THR A 302 -2.05 11.26 3.74
C THR A 302 -2.30 11.93 2.40
N ALA A 303 -3.45 11.63 1.79
CA ALA A 303 -3.91 12.26 0.56
C ALA A 303 -4.17 13.76 0.75
N THR A 304 -3.73 14.55 -0.21
CA THR A 304 -3.95 16.00 -0.32
C THR A 304 -3.69 16.39 -1.77
N ASN A 305 -3.81 17.68 -2.13
CA ASN A 305 -3.44 18.15 -3.47
C ASN A 305 -1.99 17.74 -3.79
N GLY A 306 -1.79 17.08 -4.93
CA GLY A 306 -0.50 16.53 -5.38
C GLY A 306 -0.13 15.16 -4.79
N VAL A 307 -0.94 14.57 -3.90
CA VAL A 307 -0.68 13.26 -3.29
C VAL A 307 -1.86 12.33 -3.55
N ILE A 308 -1.70 11.44 -4.53
CA ILE A 308 -2.77 10.54 -5.00
C ILE A 308 -2.26 9.21 -5.56
N ASN A 309 -1.12 9.17 -6.25
CA ASN A 309 -0.61 7.95 -6.90
C ASN A 309 0.38 7.18 -5.99
N GLN A 310 0.00 6.01 -5.47
CA GLN A 310 0.86 5.16 -4.65
C GLN A 310 2.06 4.57 -5.41
N PHE A 311 2.04 4.51 -6.74
CA PHE A 311 3.19 4.11 -7.56
C PHE A 311 4.23 5.22 -7.76
N ASN A 312 3.88 6.47 -7.43
CA ASN A 312 4.81 7.59 -7.53
C ASN A 312 5.37 7.95 -6.15
N PRO A 313 6.55 7.42 -5.75
CA PRO A 313 7.14 7.73 -4.45
C PRO A 313 7.43 9.23 -4.25
N GLN A 314 7.51 10.02 -5.32
CA GLN A 314 7.74 11.47 -5.24
C GLN A 314 6.52 12.24 -4.72
N HIS A 315 5.33 11.65 -4.78
CA HIS A 315 4.14 12.22 -4.15
C HIS A 315 4.26 12.17 -2.61
N PHE A 316 5.00 11.21 -2.08
CA PHE A 316 5.18 10.96 -0.65
C PHE A 316 6.47 11.61 -0.15
N THR A 317 6.56 12.94 -0.30
CA THR A 317 7.69 13.73 0.19
C THR A 317 7.19 14.92 1.00
N LEU A 318 8.03 15.41 1.93
CA LEU A 318 7.68 16.56 2.76
C LEU A 318 7.40 17.82 1.92
N SER A 319 8.08 17.97 0.77
CA SER A 319 7.89 19.11 -0.13
C SER A 319 6.51 19.10 -0.81
N VAL A 320 6.06 17.94 -1.30
CA VAL A 320 4.74 17.80 -1.94
C VAL A 320 3.65 17.95 -0.91
N PHE A 321 3.79 17.31 0.27
CA PHE A 321 2.82 17.45 1.35
C PHE A 321 2.66 18.92 1.78
N LEU A 322 3.77 19.66 1.97
CA LEU A 322 3.73 21.09 2.31
C LEU A 322 2.97 21.92 1.27
N LYS A 323 3.18 21.65 -0.02
CA LYS A 323 2.43 22.30 -1.11
C LYS A 323 0.94 21.94 -1.06
N GLY A 324 0.61 20.69 -0.75
CA GLY A 324 -0.76 20.22 -0.64
C GLY A 324 -1.56 20.88 0.49
N ILE A 325 -0.88 21.30 1.56
CA ILE A 325 -1.48 21.99 2.71
C ILE A 325 -1.35 23.52 2.63
N LYS A 326 -1.09 24.08 1.43
CA LYS A 326 -0.87 25.52 1.23
C LYS A 326 -2.02 26.43 1.69
N ASP A 327 -3.25 25.94 1.72
CA ASP A 327 -4.42 26.75 2.07
C ASP A 327 -4.60 26.93 3.59
N PHE A 328 -3.83 26.21 4.41
CA PHE A 328 -3.90 26.34 5.86
C PHE A 328 -3.07 27.53 6.37
N GLY A 329 -3.49 28.11 7.50
CA GLY A 329 -2.70 29.12 8.22
C GLY A 329 -1.37 28.57 8.74
N LEU A 330 -0.41 29.44 9.04
CA LEU A 330 0.98 29.08 9.40
C LEU A 330 1.05 28.07 10.56
N ILE A 331 0.29 28.30 11.63
CA ILE A 331 0.27 27.44 12.82
C ILE A 331 -0.20 26.02 12.44
N LYS A 332 -1.31 25.92 11.69
CA LYS A 332 -1.87 24.63 11.28
C LYS A 332 -0.94 23.90 10.32
N LYS A 333 -0.29 24.61 9.40
CA LYS A 333 0.75 24.05 8.52
C LYS A 333 1.89 23.44 9.33
N MET A 334 2.42 24.18 10.30
CA MET A 334 3.50 23.69 11.16
C MET A 334 3.09 22.43 11.92
N GLN A 335 1.89 22.41 12.51
CA GLN A 335 1.35 21.23 13.19
C GLN A 335 1.23 20.02 12.27
N LEU A 336 0.69 20.21 11.06
CA LEU A 336 0.56 19.14 10.06
C LEU A 336 1.92 18.65 9.58
N MET A 337 2.89 19.54 9.35
CA MET A 337 4.26 19.17 8.98
C MET A 337 4.94 18.37 10.07
N ILE A 338 4.82 18.77 11.34
CA ILE A 338 5.37 18.01 12.47
C ILE A 338 4.74 16.62 12.52
N LYS A 339 3.40 16.53 12.46
CA LYS A 339 2.69 15.24 12.44
C LYS A 339 3.18 14.38 11.26
N ASN A 340 3.20 14.92 10.06
CA ASN A 340 3.60 14.18 8.86
C ASN A 340 5.06 13.72 8.90
N SER A 341 5.97 14.54 9.44
CA SER A 341 7.38 14.14 9.65
C SER A 341 7.50 12.95 10.60
N ILE A 342 6.72 12.92 11.68
CA ILE A 342 6.78 11.86 12.69
C ILE A 342 6.10 10.58 12.19
N PHE A 343 4.87 10.69 11.70
CA PHE A 343 4.03 9.54 11.36
C PHE A 343 4.34 8.90 10.01
N HIS A 344 4.84 9.66 9.02
CA HIS A 344 5.08 9.13 7.67
C HIS A 344 6.56 9.18 7.25
N TYR A 345 7.23 10.33 7.43
CA TYR A 345 8.63 10.47 6.99
C TYR A 345 9.59 9.58 7.79
N TYR A 346 9.59 9.71 9.12
CA TYR A 346 10.34 8.81 9.99
C TYR A 346 9.63 7.47 10.12
N ASN A 347 8.32 7.50 10.44
CA ASN A 347 7.53 6.34 10.82
C ASN A 347 8.28 5.48 11.86
N ASP A 348 8.77 6.15 12.89
CA ASP A 348 9.51 5.54 14.01
C ASP A 348 8.66 5.59 15.26
N GLU A 349 8.46 4.44 15.90
CA GLU A 349 7.54 4.35 17.03
C GLU A 349 8.03 5.08 18.28
N ASP A 350 9.35 5.16 18.51
CA ASP A 350 9.86 5.94 19.63
C ASP A 350 9.50 7.42 19.47
N ASN A 351 9.60 7.96 18.26
CA ASN A 351 9.17 9.32 17.95
C ASN A 351 7.64 9.49 18.02
N ILE A 352 6.87 8.53 17.52
CA ILE A 352 5.40 8.54 17.60
C ILE A 352 4.93 8.52 19.06
N GLN A 353 5.52 7.66 19.90
CA GLN A 353 5.16 7.56 21.31
C GLN A 353 5.53 8.84 22.07
N LYS A 354 6.72 9.41 21.83
CA LYS A 354 7.09 10.72 22.39
C LYS A 354 6.11 11.81 21.97
N TYR A 355 5.69 11.85 20.70
CA TYR A 355 4.66 12.78 20.25
C TYR A 355 3.34 12.59 20.99
N ARG A 356 2.85 11.35 21.12
CA ARG A 356 1.61 11.04 21.86
C ARG A 356 1.72 11.47 23.32
N ASN A 357 2.84 11.19 23.97
CA ASN A 357 3.10 11.61 25.35
C ASN A 357 3.13 13.13 25.49
N THR A 358 3.84 13.84 24.59
CA THR A 358 3.89 15.30 24.54
C THR A 358 2.48 15.88 24.43
N VAL A 359 1.66 15.41 23.49
CA VAL A 359 0.28 15.90 23.32
C VAL A 359 -0.59 15.58 24.55
N THR A 360 -0.51 14.36 25.09
CA THR A 360 -1.27 13.95 26.27
C THR A 360 -0.91 14.78 27.50
N ASN A 361 0.39 14.96 27.76
CA ASN A 361 0.88 15.73 28.91
C ASN A 361 0.56 17.22 28.76
N PHE A 362 0.65 17.77 27.54
CA PHE A 362 0.20 19.13 27.24
C PHE A 362 -1.29 19.30 27.57
N LYS A 363 -2.15 18.36 27.14
CA LYS A 363 -3.58 18.40 27.47
C LYS A 363 -3.83 18.31 28.98
N LYS A 364 -3.09 17.46 29.71
CA LYS A 364 -3.19 17.36 31.18
C LYS A 364 -2.81 18.68 31.87
N ILE A 365 -1.81 19.38 31.38
CA ILE A 365 -1.38 20.67 31.95
C ILE A 365 -2.42 21.75 31.64
N VAL A 366 -2.79 21.91 30.36
CA VAL A 366 -3.65 23.02 29.92
C VAL A 366 -5.10 22.83 30.35
N PHE A 367 -5.65 21.63 30.20
CA PHE A 367 -7.08 21.38 30.45
C PHE A 367 -7.35 20.78 31.84
N GLN A 368 -6.40 20.03 32.42
CA GLN A 368 -6.58 19.38 33.73
C GLN A 368 -5.76 20.02 34.87
N ARG A 369 -4.96 21.06 34.58
CA ARG A 369 -4.10 21.77 35.55
C ARG A 369 -3.15 20.86 36.34
N LYS A 370 -2.74 19.73 35.76
CA LYS A 370 -1.82 18.75 36.37
C LYS A 370 -0.37 19.15 36.12
N TRP A 371 0.16 20.07 36.92
CA TRP A 371 1.52 20.63 36.76
C TRP A 371 2.66 19.60 36.93
N GLU A 372 2.42 18.50 37.64
CA GLU A 372 3.39 17.39 37.75
C GLU A 372 3.77 16.79 36.38
N SER A 373 2.92 16.97 35.35
CA SER A 373 3.20 16.51 34.00
C SER A 373 4.19 17.41 33.23
N ILE A 374 4.61 18.57 33.77
CA ILE A 374 5.56 19.50 33.10
C ILE A 374 6.89 18.81 32.81
N PHE A 375 7.47 18.09 33.77
CA PHE A 375 8.78 17.44 33.57
C PHE A 375 8.71 16.37 32.47
N LEU A 376 7.64 15.57 32.46
CA LEU A 376 7.39 14.58 31.42
C LEU A 376 7.19 15.24 30.05
N LEU A 377 6.43 16.35 30.02
CA LEU A 377 6.27 17.15 28.80
C LEU A 377 7.61 17.66 28.27
N MET A 378 8.45 18.26 29.12
CA MET A 378 9.75 18.81 28.72
C MET A 378 10.68 17.72 28.17
N LYS A 379 10.79 16.59 28.87
CA LYS A 379 11.66 15.47 28.48
C LYS A 379 11.32 14.95 27.09
N ASP A 380 10.03 14.67 26.84
CA ASP A 380 9.59 14.12 25.56
C ASP A 380 9.61 15.18 24.45
N SER A 381 9.29 16.45 24.78
CA SER A 381 9.32 17.56 23.82
C SER A 381 10.74 17.91 23.36
N LEU A 382 11.77 17.85 24.23
CA LEU A 382 13.15 18.10 23.82
C LEU A 382 13.66 17.04 22.84
N LYS A 383 13.41 15.76 23.14
CA LYS A 383 13.82 14.65 22.26
C LYS A 383 13.08 14.68 20.92
N LEU A 384 11.77 14.91 20.97
CA LEU A 384 10.96 15.07 19.76
C LEU A 384 11.38 16.30 18.95
N GLY A 385 11.66 17.40 19.65
CA GLY A 385 12.15 18.65 19.09
C GLY A 385 13.46 18.46 18.34
N ALA A 386 14.40 17.67 18.85
CA ALA A 386 15.65 17.36 18.16
C ALA A 386 15.41 16.60 16.83
N SER A 387 14.56 15.56 16.84
CA SER A 387 14.20 14.83 15.62
C SER A 387 13.56 15.75 14.58
N VAL A 388 12.54 16.51 14.99
CA VAL A 388 11.83 17.44 14.11
C VAL A 388 12.74 18.56 13.61
N PHE A 389 13.57 19.13 14.48
CA PHE A 389 14.54 20.17 14.12
C PHE A 389 15.56 19.66 13.10
N SER A 390 16.02 18.42 13.21
CA SER A 390 16.94 17.82 12.22
C SER A 390 16.31 17.76 10.81
N VAL A 391 15.00 17.50 10.71
CA VAL A 391 14.28 17.54 9.42
C VAL A 391 14.38 18.92 8.79
N PHE A 392 14.14 19.97 9.58
CA PHE A 392 14.16 21.36 9.12
C PHE A 392 15.58 21.89 8.89
N LEU A 393 16.55 21.48 9.70
CA LEU A 393 17.96 21.83 9.52
C LEU A 393 18.51 21.30 8.18
N PHE A 394 18.16 20.06 7.84
CA PHE A 394 18.55 19.42 6.57
C PHE A 394 17.41 19.45 5.54
N TRP A 395 16.57 20.48 5.57
CA TRP A 395 15.36 20.58 4.73
C TRP A 395 15.65 20.40 3.25
N ASN A 396 16.73 21.00 2.74
CA ASN A 396 17.06 20.95 1.30
C ASN A 396 17.30 19.54 0.77
N THR A 397 17.75 18.63 1.63
CA THR A 397 17.94 17.21 1.29
C THR A 397 16.69 16.40 1.64
N ASN A 398 16.15 16.58 2.84
CA ASN A 398 15.06 15.75 3.36
C ASN A 398 13.74 15.97 2.63
N LYS A 399 13.49 17.18 2.11
CA LYS A 399 12.19 17.54 1.53
C LYS A 399 11.81 16.78 0.27
N PHE A 400 12.81 16.23 -0.43
CA PHE A 400 12.63 15.46 -1.68
C PHE A 400 12.80 13.96 -1.47
N ARG A 401 13.18 13.51 -0.28
CA ARG A 401 13.33 12.09 0.01
C ARG A 401 11.95 11.45 0.16
N PRO A 402 11.63 10.39 -0.61
CA PRO A 402 10.40 9.63 -0.39
C PRO A 402 10.31 9.11 1.04
N TYR A 403 9.11 9.06 1.59
CA TYR A 403 8.86 8.41 2.87
C TYR A 403 9.30 6.95 2.84
N ARG A 404 9.80 6.44 3.96
CA ARG A 404 10.38 5.10 4.07
C ARG A 404 9.44 4.02 3.52
N LEU A 405 8.17 4.09 3.90
CA LEU A 405 7.14 3.11 3.52
C LEU A 405 6.55 3.31 2.12
N ALA A 406 6.90 4.40 1.43
CA ALA A 406 6.50 4.68 0.06
C ALA A 406 7.63 4.40 -0.94
N LYS A 407 8.89 4.24 -0.48
CA LYS A 407 10.09 4.11 -1.33
C LYS A 407 9.93 3.07 -2.45
N TYR A 408 9.40 1.90 -2.10
CA TYR A 408 9.23 0.76 -3.01
C TYR A 408 7.78 0.58 -3.49
N SER A 409 6.88 1.50 -3.13
CA SER A 409 5.44 1.42 -3.45
C SER A 409 4.83 0.05 -3.14
N PRO A 410 4.86 -0.43 -1.88
CA PRO A 410 4.45 -1.78 -1.50
C PRO A 410 2.93 -1.91 -1.39
N ILE A 411 2.22 -1.74 -2.51
CA ILE A 411 0.75 -1.65 -2.55
C ILE A 411 0.09 -3.00 -2.20
N LEU A 412 0.59 -4.09 -2.75
CA LEU A 412 0.10 -5.45 -2.54
C LEU A 412 1.30 -6.40 -2.51
N PHE A 413 1.42 -7.21 -1.46
CA PHE A 413 2.50 -8.19 -1.29
C PHE A 413 2.02 -9.39 -0.46
N LYS A 414 2.86 -10.41 -0.34
CA LYS A 414 2.53 -11.65 0.37
C LYS A 414 3.14 -11.72 1.76
N HIS A 415 2.45 -12.42 2.65
CA HIS A 415 2.93 -12.77 3.97
C HIS A 415 2.47 -14.17 4.38
N ASN A 416 3.40 -14.96 4.92
CA ASN A 416 3.11 -16.29 5.44
C ASN A 416 2.93 -16.28 6.97
N PHE A 417 1.84 -16.90 7.44
CA PHE A 417 1.74 -17.43 8.80
C PHE A 417 1.98 -18.93 8.71
N GLU A 418 3.17 -19.37 9.14
CA GLU A 418 3.65 -20.73 8.88
C GLU A 418 3.50 -21.11 7.39
N ASP A 419 2.69 -22.12 7.06
CA ASP A 419 2.47 -22.64 5.71
C ASP A 419 1.31 -21.94 4.95
N LYS A 420 0.67 -20.92 5.55
CA LYS A 420 -0.49 -20.22 4.98
C LYS A 420 -0.10 -18.85 4.43
N GLU A 421 -0.18 -18.70 3.11
CA GLU A 421 0.09 -17.44 2.41
C GLU A 421 -1.14 -16.51 2.38
N PHE A 422 -0.95 -15.22 2.68
CA PHE A 422 -1.96 -14.17 2.61
C PHE A 422 -1.49 -13.01 1.77
N TYR A 423 -2.44 -12.34 1.11
CA TYR A 423 -2.23 -11.03 0.53
C TYR A 423 -2.32 -9.96 1.61
N ILE A 424 -1.37 -9.04 1.58
CA ILE A 424 -1.31 -7.88 2.43
C ILE A 424 -1.35 -6.65 1.53
N PHE A 425 -2.20 -5.67 1.86
CA PHE A 425 -2.28 -4.43 1.09
C PHE A 425 -1.95 -3.20 1.95
N GLN A 426 -1.37 -2.18 1.31
CA GLN A 426 -1.07 -0.86 1.88
C GLN A 426 -2.02 0.18 1.29
N THR A 427 -2.45 1.13 2.12
CA THR A 427 -3.45 2.13 1.75
C THR A 427 -2.88 3.54 1.62
N LEU A 428 -3.69 4.47 1.12
CA LEU A 428 -3.49 5.92 1.17
C LEU A 428 -4.56 6.50 2.12
N GLU A 429 -4.16 7.16 3.21
CA GLU A 429 -5.12 7.77 4.15
C GLU A 429 -5.86 8.92 3.43
N MET A 430 -7.18 8.78 3.26
CA MET A 430 -8.00 9.73 2.51
C MET A 430 -9.21 10.16 3.33
N LEU A 431 -9.06 11.30 4.01
CA LEU A 431 -10.11 11.90 4.85
C LEU A 431 -10.74 13.15 4.23
N ASP A 432 -9.95 13.96 3.52
CA ASP A 432 -10.41 15.18 2.87
C ASP A 432 -10.64 14.92 1.37
N PHE A 433 -11.87 14.51 1.03
CA PHE A 433 -12.25 14.18 -0.35
C PHE A 433 -12.24 15.41 -1.27
N LYS A 434 -12.41 16.63 -0.73
CA LYS A 434 -12.37 17.87 -1.53
C LYS A 434 -10.98 18.08 -2.14
N LYS A 435 -9.93 17.82 -1.35
CA LYS A 435 -8.53 17.90 -1.81
C LYS A 435 -8.10 16.65 -2.55
N SER A 436 -8.36 15.49 -1.95
CA SER A 436 -7.86 14.20 -2.44
C SER A 436 -8.42 13.86 -3.81
N LEU A 437 -9.72 14.10 -4.03
CA LEU A 437 -10.41 13.88 -5.30
C LEU A 437 -10.61 15.18 -6.10
N SER A 438 -9.77 16.19 -5.86
CA SER A 438 -9.75 17.38 -6.71
C SER A 438 -9.50 16.99 -8.17
N GLU A 439 -10.03 17.78 -9.11
CA GLU A 439 -9.81 17.51 -10.54
C GLU A 439 -8.34 17.41 -10.92
N GLU A 440 -7.48 18.22 -10.29
CA GLU A 440 -6.03 18.17 -10.49
C GLU A 440 -5.48 16.80 -10.12
N ASN A 441 -5.83 16.28 -8.94
CA ASN A 441 -5.39 14.94 -8.51
C ASN A 441 -5.93 13.83 -9.42
N ILE A 442 -7.19 13.89 -9.83
CA ILE A 442 -7.76 12.88 -10.73
C ILE A 442 -7.09 12.95 -12.11
N LYS A 443 -6.82 14.14 -12.65
CA LYS A 443 -6.05 14.31 -13.89
C LYS A 443 -4.63 13.79 -13.74
N THR A 444 -3.94 14.07 -12.64
CA THR A 444 -2.61 13.53 -12.33
C THR A 444 -2.63 12.00 -12.28
N LEU A 445 -3.61 11.41 -11.59
CA LEU A 445 -3.77 9.96 -11.52
C LEU A 445 -3.93 9.36 -12.93
N ILE A 446 -4.79 9.94 -13.77
CA ILE A 446 -5.02 9.50 -15.16
C ILE A 446 -3.77 9.63 -16.02
N ASN A 447 -3.02 10.73 -15.88
CA ASN A 447 -1.82 10.99 -16.67
C ASN A 447 -0.68 10.05 -16.31
N GLU A 448 -0.50 9.77 -15.02
CA GLU A 448 0.57 8.89 -14.52
C GLU A 448 0.21 7.39 -14.60
N LYS A 449 -1.00 7.07 -15.09
CA LYS A 449 -1.59 5.73 -15.02
C LYS A 449 -1.52 5.19 -13.58
N GLY A 450 -1.76 6.10 -12.64
CA GLY A 450 -1.51 5.88 -11.23
C GLY A 450 -2.56 4.98 -10.59
N VAL A 451 -2.27 4.56 -9.36
CA VAL A 451 -3.17 3.73 -8.56
C VAL A 451 -3.25 4.26 -7.15
N PHE A 452 -4.44 4.22 -6.57
CA PHE A 452 -4.60 4.27 -5.12
C PHE A 452 -5.56 3.18 -4.61
N ILE A 453 -5.28 2.71 -3.40
CA ILE A 453 -6.19 1.99 -2.52
C ILE A 453 -6.42 2.92 -1.32
N ALA A 454 -7.56 3.59 -1.28
CA ALA A 454 -7.86 4.59 -0.27
C ALA A 454 -8.34 3.92 1.01
N HIS A 455 -7.74 4.31 2.14
CA HIS A 455 -8.28 4.08 3.47
C HIS A 455 -9.15 5.28 3.84
N THR A 456 -10.46 5.06 3.92
CA THR A 456 -11.45 6.12 4.07
C THR A 456 -12.27 5.94 5.33
N TYR A 457 -12.80 7.05 5.85
CA TYR A 457 -13.85 7.04 6.87
C TYR A 457 -15.03 7.84 6.33
N PHE A 458 -15.87 7.22 5.51
CA PHE A 458 -16.95 7.95 4.86
C PHE A 458 -17.92 8.57 5.87
N SER A 459 -18.18 7.89 6.99
CA SER A 459 -19.12 8.34 8.03
C SER A 459 -18.51 9.16 9.17
N VAL A 460 -17.25 9.62 9.07
CA VAL A 460 -16.60 10.30 10.21
C VAL A 460 -17.37 11.55 10.65
N PRO A 461 -17.79 11.69 11.93
CA PRO A 461 -18.62 12.80 12.37
C PRO A 461 -17.80 14.01 12.82
N MET A 462 -16.49 13.85 13.03
CA MET A 462 -15.65 14.85 13.70
C MET A 462 -15.62 16.18 12.96
N GLU A 463 -15.99 17.27 13.63
CA GLU A 463 -16.08 18.61 13.02
C GLU A 463 -14.74 19.17 12.55
N TYR A 464 -13.64 18.80 13.23
CA TYR A 464 -12.30 19.30 12.92
C TYR A 464 -11.70 18.67 11.65
N HIS A 465 -12.32 17.65 11.07
CA HIS A 465 -11.92 17.08 9.78
C HIS A 465 -12.61 17.84 8.65
N SER A 466 -11.80 18.44 7.76
CA SER A 466 -12.29 19.09 6.54
C SER A 466 -12.52 18.08 5.43
N GLY A 467 -13.45 18.39 4.51
CA GLY A 467 -13.64 17.63 3.27
C GLY A 467 -14.22 16.22 3.45
N LYS A 468 -14.88 15.95 4.57
CA LYS A 468 -15.62 14.71 4.84
C LYS A 468 -16.77 14.53 3.84
N LEU A 469 -17.19 13.29 3.63
CA LEU A 469 -18.34 12.97 2.77
C LEU A 469 -19.63 13.65 3.25
N PHE A 470 -19.86 13.64 4.56
CA PHE A 470 -21.02 14.25 5.19
C PHE A 470 -20.73 15.67 5.70
N SER A 471 -21.58 16.61 5.28
CA SER A 471 -21.62 17.99 5.82
C SER A 471 -22.43 18.08 7.11
N SER A 472 -23.48 17.26 7.22
CA SER A 472 -24.23 16.95 8.44
C SER A 472 -24.48 15.44 8.51
N PRO A 473 -24.91 14.86 9.64
CA PRO A 473 -25.09 13.41 9.78
C PRO A 473 -25.93 12.73 8.68
N THR A 474 -26.77 13.49 7.99
CA THR A 474 -27.72 13.00 6.97
C THR A 474 -27.56 13.68 5.61
N LYS A 475 -26.61 14.61 5.44
CA LYS A 475 -26.44 15.37 4.19
C LYS A 475 -25.02 15.21 3.63
N ILE A 476 -24.92 14.69 2.41
CA ILE A 476 -23.67 14.68 1.63
C ILE A 476 -23.21 16.11 1.36
N ASP A 477 -21.91 16.37 1.51
CA ASP A 477 -21.30 17.66 1.21
C ASP A 477 -21.29 17.90 -0.32
N GLU A 478 -21.85 19.02 -0.74
CA GLU A 478 -22.05 19.36 -2.17
C GLU A 478 -20.73 19.40 -2.95
N LYS A 479 -19.67 19.98 -2.37
CA LYS A 479 -18.36 20.02 -3.04
C LYS A 479 -17.72 18.65 -3.12
N VAL A 480 -17.98 17.77 -2.16
CA VAL A 480 -17.52 16.38 -2.22
C VAL A 480 -18.29 15.62 -3.28
N ALA A 481 -19.61 15.81 -3.36
CA ALA A 481 -20.44 15.23 -4.40
C ALA A 481 -19.95 15.61 -5.81
N GLU A 482 -19.62 16.88 -6.05
CA GLU A 482 -19.01 17.35 -7.30
C GLU A 482 -17.70 16.59 -7.64
N ARG A 483 -16.86 16.29 -6.64
CA ARG A 483 -15.61 15.53 -6.86
C ARG A 483 -15.87 14.08 -7.24
N PHE A 484 -16.84 13.44 -6.60
CA PHE A 484 -17.24 12.07 -6.94
C PHE A 484 -17.95 12.01 -8.30
N GLN A 485 -18.74 13.01 -8.66
CA GLN A 485 -19.35 13.12 -10.00
C GLN A 485 -18.26 13.23 -11.08
N PHE A 486 -17.26 14.09 -10.87
CA PHE A 486 -16.12 14.17 -11.80
C PHE A 486 -15.39 12.83 -11.94
N LEU A 487 -15.13 12.12 -10.83
CA LEU A 487 -14.55 10.78 -10.86
C LEU A 487 -15.46 9.78 -11.60
N SER A 488 -16.78 9.84 -11.38
CA SER A 488 -17.77 9.01 -12.07
C SER A 488 -17.71 9.18 -13.59
N GLU A 489 -17.60 10.41 -14.08
CA GLU A 489 -17.41 10.70 -15.51
C GLU A 489 -16.15 10.03 -16.05
N LYS A 490 -15.03 10.10 -15.31
CA LYS A 490 -13.77 9.45 -15.69
C LYS A 490 -13.84 7.93 -15.68
N ILE A 491 -14.63 7.34 -14.79
CA ILE A 491 -14.91 5.90 -14.77
C ILE A 491 -15.75 5.51 -16.00
N LYS A 492 -16.83 6.24 -16.29
CA LYS A 492 -17.70 5.99 -17.46
C LYS A 492 -16.94 6.07 -18.78
N ASN A 493 -15.99 7.02 -18.88
CA ASN A 493 -15.12 7.17 -20.04
C ASN A 493 -13.97 6.14 -20.12
N LYS A 494 -13.88 5.20 -19.16
CA LYS A 494 -12.79 4.21 -19.04
C LYS A 494 -11.40 4.82 -18.85
N GLU A 495 -11.31 6.09 -18.46
CA GLU A 495 -10.05 6.77 -18.11
C GLU A 495 -9.54 6.31 -16.74
N VAL A 496 -10.46 5.88 -15.87
CA VAL A 496 -10.20 5.29 -14.56
C VAL A 496 -10.96 3.97 -14.43
N TRP A 497 -10.28 2.92 -13.98
CA TRP A 497 -10.92 1.70 -13.50
C TRP A 497 -11.18 1.82 -11.99
N ASN A 498 -12.42 1.60 -11.57
CA ASN A 498 -12.81 1.58 -10.16
C ASN A 498 -13.25 0.17 -9.74
N PRO A 499 -12.29 -0.68 -9.30
CA PRO A 499 -12.59 -2.00 -8.76
C PRO A 499 -12.88 -1.97 -7.25
N THR A 500 -13.55 -3.01 -6.77
CA THR A 500 -13.43 -3.47 -5.38
C THR A 500 -12.03 -4.03 -5.12
N LEU A 501 -11.63 -4.20 -3.86
CA LEU A 501 -10.29 -4.68 -3.53
C LEU A 501 -10.07 -6.11 -4.04
N SER A 502 -11.07 -6.99 -3.89
CA SER A 502 -11.00 -8.35 -4.43
C SER A 502 -10.90 -8.40 -5.96
N GLU A 503 -11.62 -7.54 -6.68
CA GLU A 503 -11.51 -7.44 -8.16
C GLU A 503 -10.10 -6.99 -8.57
N LEU A 504 -9.53 -5.99 -7.87
CA LEU A 504 -8.18 -5.51 -8.13
C LEU A 504 -7.13 -6.60 -7.91
N ILE A 505 -7.18 -7.26 -6.76
CA ILE A 505 -6.25 -8.34 -6.41
C ILE A 505 -6.40 -9.51 -7.39
N ALA A 506 -7.63 -9.89 -7.76
CA ALA A 506 -7.86 -10.96 -8.72
C ALA A 506 -7.20 -10.69 -10.08
N TYR A 507 -7.28 -9.46 -10.58
CA TYR A 507 -6.58 -9.05 -11.80
C TYR A 507 -5.05 -9.05 -11.60
N TRP A 508 -4.56 -8.50 -10.49
CA TRP A 508 -3.12 -8.41 -10.20
C TRP A 508 -2.45 -9.76 -9.92
N LYS A 509 -3.19 -10.81 -9.55
CA LYS A 509 -2.67 -12.19 -9.51
C LYS A 509 -2.09 -12.65 -10.84
N GLY A 510 -2.50 -12.05 -11.97
CA GLY A 510 -1.89 -12.29 -13.27
C GLY A 510 -0.41 -11.90 -13.31
N PHE A 511 -0.02 -10.83 -12.62
CA PHE A 511 1.38 -10.36 -12.62
C PHE A 511 2.30 -11.40 -11.99
N GLU A 512 1.87 -12.12 -10.96
CA GLU A 512 2.70 -13.16 -10.31
C GLU A 512 2.95 -14.38 -11.21
N LYS A 513 2.07 -14.60 -12.19
CA LYS A 513 2.12 -15.77 -13.08
C LYS A 513 2.79 -15.47 -14.42
N ILE A 514 3.05 -14.19 -14.70
CA ILE A 514 3.56 -13.78 -16.00
C ILE A 514 4.97 -14.29 -16.23
N VAL A 515 5.18 -14.90 -17.40
CA VAL A 515 6.49 -15.28 -17.90
C VAL A 515 6.60 -14.82 -19.35
N PHE A 516 7.57 -13.95 -19.59
CA PHE A 516 8.01 -13.58 -20.93
C PHE A 516 9.13 -14.50 -21.40
N ASP A 517 9.13 -14.81 -22.68
CA ASP A 517 10.24 -15.47 -23.34
C ASP A 517 10.60 -14.75 -24.65
N ILE A 518 11.70 -15.17 -25.26
CA ILE A 518 12.24 -14.55 -26.48
C ILE A 518 12.56 -15.62 -27.52
N ASP A 519 12.16 -15.39 -28.76
CA ASP A 519 12.48 -16.28 -29.88
C ASP A 519 13.88 -16.01 -30.46
N ILE A 520 14.28 -16.81 -31.45
CA ILE A 520 15.59 -16.69 -32.12
C ILE A 520 15.75 -15.37 -32.88
N ASP A 521 14.63 -14.80 -33.36
CA ASP A 521 14.56 -13.54 -34.09
C ASP A 521 14.59 -12.33 -33.15
N GLY A 522 14.50 -12.56 -31.84
CA GLY A 522 14.53 -11.52 -30.82
C GLY A 522 13.18 -10.85 -30.57
N ASN A 523 12.07 -11.51 -30.93
CA ASN A 523 10.72 -11.05 -30.56
C ASN A 523 10.34 -11.62 -29.19
N LEU A 524 9.86 -10.73 -28.32
CA LEU A 524 9.26 -11.15 -27.06
C LEU A 524 7.84 -11.67 -27.25
N PHE A 525 7.48 -12.65 -26.44
CA PHE A 525 6.11 -13.15 -26.31
C PHE A 525 5.83 -13.55 -24.86
N GLU A 526 4.55 -13.61 -24.52
CA GLU A 526 4.11 -14.16 -23.23
C GLU A 526 3.97 -15.68 -23.34
N LYS A 527 4.71 -16.40 -22.49
CA LYS A 527 4.68 -17.87 -22.41
C LYS A 527 3.55 -18.40 -21.52
N SER A 528 3.13 -17.61 -20.53
CA SER A 528 2.20 -18.01 -19.45
C SER A 528 0.70 -17.89 -19.76
N ALA A 529 0.32 -17.13 -20.81
CA ALA A 529 -1.08 -16.86 -21.20
C ALA A 529 -2.03 -16.46 -20.03
N THR A 530 -1.59 -15.50 -19.21
CA THR A 530 -2.28 -14.97 -18.03
C THR A 530 -3.54 -14.16 -18.34
N GLY A 531 -3.70 -13.69 -19.58
CA GLY A 531 -4.82 -12.85 -20.00
C GLY A 531 -4.72 -11.39 -19.53
N LEU A 532 -3.55 -10.97 -19.03
CA LEU A 532 -3.29 -9.55 -18.79
C LEU A 532 -3.28 -8.78 -20.11
N GLU A 533 -3.74 -7.54 -20.07
CA GLU A 533 -3.69 -6.64 -21.22
C GLU A 533 -2.25 -6.20 -21.45
N MET A 534 -1.77 -6.32 -22.69
CA MET A 534 -0.36 -6.08 -23.04
C MET A 534 -0.23 -5.18 -24.26
N ARG A 535 0.90 -4.48 -24.36
CA ARG A 535 1.31 -3.83 -25.60
C ARG A 535 2.81 -3.97 -25.82
N LYS A 536 3.21 -3.92 -27.09
CA LYS A 536 4.62 -3.82 -27.47
C LYS A 536 5.07 -2.36 -27.42
N VAL A 537 6.33 -2.14 -27.05
CA VAL A 537 6.91 -0.81 -26.91
C VAL A 537 8.34 -0.76 -27.46
N ILE A 538 8.66 0.31 -28.19
CA ILE A 538 9.99 0.61 -28.72
C ILE A 538 10.77 1.48 -27.72
#